data_AF-A0A957MA27-F1
#
_entry.id   AF-A0A957MA27-F1
#
_cell.length_a   1.000
_cell.length_b   1.000
_cell.length_c   1.000
_cell.angle_alpha   90.00
_cell.angle_beta   90.00
_cell.angle_gamma   90.00
#
_symmetry.space_group_name_H-M   'P 1'
#
loop_
_entity.id
_entity.type
_entity.pdbx_description
1 polymer ?
#
loop_
_entity_poly.entity_id
_entity_poly.type
_entity_poly.pdbx_seq_one_letter_code
_entity_poly.pdbx_strand_id
1 'polypeptide(L)'
;AGGGLTVAEVTQPSRGTVVVDGGAKTVMYTPDAAFTGLVAFAYTARDIYGITDEATVAVVVTARSEAGHAPQIGVIDNASGSTLDFD
;
A
#
# COMPACT_ATOMS: atom_id res chain seq x y z
N ALA A 1 13.48 -5.43 24.23
CA ALA A 1 14.01 -6.13 23.06
C ALA A 1 12.84 -6.49 22.14
N GLY A 2 12.56 -5.67 21.13
CA GLY A 2 11.48 -5.90 20.14
C GLY A 2 11.95 -6.77 18.97
N GLY A 3 12.62 -7.88 19.28
CA GLY A 3 13.23 -8.74 18.26
C GLY A 3 12.25 -9.81 17.80
N GLY A 4 11.88 -9.78 16.51
CA GLY A 4 11.26 -10.92 15.85
C GLY A 4 9.74 -10.84 15.65
N LEU A 5 9.21 -9.72 15.18
CA LEU A 5 7.85 -9.70 14.64
C LEU A 5 7.79 -10.45 13.31
N THR A 6 6.72 -11.23 13.15
CA THR A 6 6.36 -11.94 11.92
C THR A 6 4.88 -11.72 11.61
N VAL A 7 4.51 -11.83 10.34
CA VAL A 7 3.13 -11.83 9.86
C VAL A 7 2.64 -13.27 9.96
N ALA A 8 1.72 -13.53 10.87
CA ALA A 8 1.15 -14.84 11.09
C ALA A 8 0.02 -15.14 10.09
N GLU A 9 -0.83 -14.14 9.84
CA GLU A 9 -2.03 -14.28 9.02
C GLU A 9 -2.30 -12.98 8.23
N VAL A 10 -2.95 -13.13 7.08
CA VAL A 10 -3.44 -12.03 6.23
C VAL A 10 -4.83 -12.38 5.70
N THR A 11 -5.71 -11.39 5.60
CA THR A 11 -6.96 -11.53 4.86
C THR A 11 -6.78 -11.10 3.41
N GLN A 12 -7.65 -11.59 2.52
CA GLN A 12 -7.65 -11.15 1.13
C GLN A 12 -8.52 -9.89 0.98
N PRO A 13 -8.06 -8.87 0.22
CA PRO A 13 -8.87 -7.72 -0.12
C PRO A 13 -9.98 -8.10 -1.10
N SER A 14 -10.92 -7.17 -1.34
CA SER A 14 -12.05 -7.36 -2.28
C SER A 14 -11.63 -7.41 -3.76
N ARG A 15 -10.42 -6.95 -4.07
CA ARG A 15 -9.78 -6.93 -5.39
C ARG A 15 -8.28 -7.17 -5.22
N GLY A 16 -7.69 -7.96 -6.11
CA GLY A 16 -6.29 -8.36 -6.05
C GLY A 16 -6.02 -9.49 -5.06
N THR A 17 -4.74 -9.72 -4.78
CA THR A 17 -4.27 -10.80 -3.91
C THR A 17 -3.16 -10.31 -3.00
N VAL A 18 -3.20 -10.75 -1.74
CA VAL A 18 -2.19 -10.51 -0.73
C VAL A 18 -1.45 -11.80 -0.42
N VAL A 19 -0.12 -11.74 -0.42
CA VAL A 19 0.75 -12.88 -0.11
C VAL A 19 1.81 -12.47 0.90
N VAL A 20 2.10 -13.36 1.85
CA VAL A 20 3.19 -13.18 2.81
C VAL A 20 4.47 -13.75 2.21
N ASP A 21 5.57 -12.99 2.27
CA ASP A 21 6.88 -13.45 1.82
C ASP A 21 7.40 -14.63 2.68
N GLY A 22 8.29 -15.46 2.14
CA GLY A 22 8.87 -16.61 2.85
C GLY A 22 9.57 -16.28 4.17
N GLY A 23 10.00 -15.04 4.37
CA GLY A 23 10.54 -14.56 5.65
C GLY A 23 9.48 -14.14 6.69
N ALA A 24 8.19 -14.16 6.34
CA ALA A 24 7.06 -13.72 7.16
C ALA A 24 7.22 -12.30 7.73
N LYS A 25 7.94 -11.42 7.02
CA LYS A 25 8.18 -10.02 7.46
C LYS A 25 7.61 -8.98 6.51
N THR A 26 7.19 -9.43 5.34
CA THR A 26 6.72 -8.58 4.26
C THR A 26 5.43 -9.17 3.72
N VAL A 27 4.52 -8.28 3.35
CA VAL A 27 3.27 -8.61 2.67
C VAL A 27 3.30 -7.95 1.30
N MET A 28 3.02 -8.73 0.26
CA MET A 28 2.95 -8.28 -1.12
C MET A 28 1.49 -8.23 -1.55
N TYR A 29 1.02 -7.05 -1.97
CA TYR A 29 -0.29 -6.88 -2.59
C TYR A 29 -0.14 -6.74 -4.11
N THR A 30 -0.86 -7.58 -4.85
CA THR A 30 -0.97 -7.52 -6.32
C THR A 30 -2.40 -7.16 -6.68
N PRO A 31 -2.67 -5.96 -7.25
CA PRO A 31 -4.02 -5.59 -7.68
C PRO A 31 -4.47 -6.42 -8.89
N ASP A 32 -5.79 -6.58 -9.05
CA ASP A 32 -6.36 -7.13 -10.29
C ASP A 32 -5.98 -6.25 -11.49
N ALA A 33 -5.90 -6.84 -12.68
CA ALA A 33 -5.60 -6.10 -13.90
C ALA A 33 -6.58 -4.94 -14.11
N ALA A 34 -6.05 -3.75 -14.40
CA ALA A 34 -6.80 -2.50 -14.59
C ALA A 34 -7.64 -2.03 -13.38
N PHE A 35 -7.48 -2.64 -12.20
CA PHE A 35 -8.14 -2.16 -10.99
C PHE A 35 -7.59 -0.78 -10.59
N THR A 36 -8.50 0.13 -10.27
CA THR A 36 -8.22 1.40 -9.62
C THR A 36 -9.26 1.63 -8.54
N GLY A 37 -8.86 2.24 -7.44
CA GLY A 37 -9.71 2.46 -6.29
C GLY A 37 -9.05 2.05 -4.98
N LEU A 38 -9.84 2.09 -3.91
CA LEU A 38 -9.41 1.76 -2.57
C LEU A 38 -9.79 0.31 -2.24
N VAL A 39 -8.84 -0.42 -1.66
CA VAL A 39 -9.08 -1.72 -1.01
C VAL A 39 -8.52 -1.71 0.40
N ALA A 40 -8.97 -2.65 1.22
CA ALA A 40 -8.39 -2.89 2.53
C ALA A 40 -8.21 -4.39 2.76
N PHE A 41 -7.18 -4.73 3.53
CA PHE A 41 -6.96 -6.07 4.08
C PHE A 41 -6.41 -5.95 5.50
N ALA A 42 -6.51 -7.02 6.29
CA ALA A 42 -5.97 -7.08 7.64
C ALA A 42 -4.77 -8.03 7.70
N TYR A 43 -3.86 -7.79 8.64
CA TYR A 43 -2.79 -8.73 8.97
C TYR A 43 -2.67 -8.88 10.48
N THR A 44 -2.23 -10.06 10.90
CA THR A 44 -1.92 -10.36 12.30
C THR A 44 -0.42 -10.46 12.47
N ALA A 45 0.16 -9.56 13.25
CA ALA A 45 1.56 -9.63 13.67
C ALA A 45 1.69 -10.56 14.87
N ARG A 46 2.78 -11.31 14.94
CA ARG A 46 3.12 -12.21 16.05
C ARG A 46 4.56 -12.01 16.48
N ASP A 47 4.79 -11.86 17.77
CA ASP A 47 6.14 -11.81 18.35
C ASP A 47 6.70 -13.21 18.66
N ILE A 48 7.94 -13.26 19.14
CA ILE A 48 8.63 -14.51 19.49
C ILE A 48 8.02 -15.25 20.70
N TYR A 49 7.20 -14.56 21.50
CA TYR A 49 6.49 -15.14 22.64
C TYR A 49 5.09 -15.63 22.25
N GLY A 50 4.67 -15.39 21.01
CA GLY A 50 3.36 -15.76 20.49
C GLY A 50 2.26 -14.77 20.79
N ILE A 51 2.59 -13.58 21.28
CA ILE A 51 1.63 -12.49 21.43
C ILE A 51 1.29 -11.97 20.04
N THR A 52 -0.01 -11.82 19.77
CA THR A 52 -0.53 -11.37 18.49
C THR A 52 -1.25 -10.04 18.59
N ASP A 53 -1.14 -9.24 17.53
CA ASP A 53 -1.92 -8.02 17.35
C ASP A 53 -2.39 -7.89 15.89
N GLU A 54 -3.56 -7.30 15.68
CA GLU A 54 -4.17 -7.17 14.36
C GLU A 54 -4.18 -5.72 13.89
N ALA A 55 -3.85 -5.50 12.61
CA ALA A 55 -3.93 -4.18 11.99
C ALA A 55 -4.55 -4.26 10.59
N THR A 56 -5.24 -3.18 10.21
CA THR A 56 -5.84 -3.02 8.87
C THR A 56 -4.95 -2.13 8.01
N VAL A 57 -4.71 -2.56 6.77
CA VAL A 57 -4.00 -1.82 5.73
C VAL A 57 -5.00 -1.39 4.67
N ALA A 58 -5.05 -0.09 4.40
CA ALA A 58 -5.77 0.47 3.26
C ALA A 58 -4.79 0.73 2.11
N VAL A 59 -5.13 0.27 0.90
CA VAL A 59 -4.32 0.47 -0.31
C VAL A 59 -5.15 1.26 -1.31
N VAL A 60 -4.57 2.34 -1.83
CA VAL A 60 -5.14 3.12 -2.92
C VAL A 60 -4.39 2.78 -4.20
N VAL A 61 -5.10 2.16 -5.15
CA VAL A 61 -4.56 1.83 -6.48
C VAL A 61 -4.99 2.91 -7.45
N THR A 62 -4.02 3.65 -7.99
CA THR A 62 -4.27 4.68 -8.99
C THR A 62 -3.96 4.13 -10.38
N ALA A 63 -4.64 4.66 -11.40
CA ALA A 63 -4.29 4.35 -12.78
C ALA A 63 -2.85 4.79 -13.03
N ARG A 64 -2.03 3.88 -13.55
CA ARG A 64 -0.76 4.28 -14.13
C ARG A 64 -1.09 5.05 -15.40
N SER A 65 -0.74 6.34 -15.44
CA SER A 65 -0.79 7.10 -16.69
C SER A 65 0.25 6.50 -17.64
N GLU A 66 -0.18 5.61 -18.53
CA GLU A 66 0.62 5.23 -19.70
C GLU A 66 0.65 6.44 -20.65
N ALA A 67 1.59 7.35 -20.44
CA ALA A 67 1.97 8.31 -21.45
C ALA A 67 3.44 8.65 -21.23
N GLY A 68 4.18 8.91 -22.30
CA GLY A 68 5.47 9.60 -22.24
C GLY A 68 5.36 11.05 -21.72
N HIS A 69 4.54 11.27 -20.69
CA HIS A 69 4.35 12.49 -19.95
C HIS A 69 4.34 12.12 -18.46
N ALA A 70 5.25 12.74 -17.70
CA ALA A 70 5.32 12.54 -16.27
C ALA A 70 4.02 13.03 -15.60
N PRO A 71 3.49 12.33 -14.58
CA PRO A 71 2.42 12.86 -13.75
C PRO A 71 2.94 14.10 -12.99
N GLN A 72 2.41 15.29 -13.31
CA GLN A 72 2.74 16.52 -12.58
C GLN A 72 1.78 16.71 -11.41
N ILE A 73 2.32 16.91 -10.20
CA ILE A 73 1.55 17.32 -9.03
C ILE A 73 1.26 18.82 -9.15
N GLY A 74 0.02 19.18 -9.48
CA GLY A 74 -0.46 20.54 -9.35
C GLY A 74 -0.94 20.80 -7.94
N VAL A 75 -0.15 21.49 -7.10
CA VAL A 75 -0.72 22.19 -5.95
C VAL A 75 -1.40 23.44 -6.51
N ILE A 76 -2.73 23.47 -6.52
CA ILE A 76 -3.47 24.69 -6.85
C ILE A 76 -3.50 25.53 -5.56
N ASP A 77 -2.56 26.45 -5.42
CA ASP A 77 -2.78 27.60 -4.52
C ASP A 77 -3.66 28.62 -5.26
N ASN A 78 -4.76 29.03 -4.62
CA ASN A 78 -5.71 30.04 -5.10
C ASN A 78 -5.09 31.45 -5.08
N ALA A 79 -4.01 31.69 -4.32
CA ALA A 79 -3.62 33.06 -4.00
C ALA A 79 -2.66 33.76 -4.96
N SER A 80 -1.96 33.08 -5.87
CA SER A 80 -1.07 33.79 -6.81
C SER A 80 -0.68 32.91 -7.97
N GLY A 81 -1.07 33.32 -9.18
CA GLY A 81 -0.86 32.60 -10.44
C GLY A 81 0.61 32.31 -10.75
N SER A 82 1.17 31.24 -10.19
CA SER A 82 2.50 30.76 -10.49
C SER A 82 2.44 29.44 -11.25
N THR A 83 3.11 29.42 -12.40
CA THR A 83 3.41 28.23 -13.20
C THR A 83 4.40 27.31 -12.47
N LEU A 84 4.23 26.00 -12.64
CA LEU A 84 5.11 24.97 -12.07
C LEU A 84 6.28 24.68 -13.02
N ASP A 85 7.52 24.81 -12.51
CA ASP A 85 8.78 24.40 -13.15
C ASP A 85 9.50 23.40 -12.23
N PHE A 86 10.16 22.39 -12.80
CA PHE A 86 10.64 21.18 -12.09
C PHE A 86 12.14 20.91 -12.28
N ASP A 87 12.99 21.89 -11.96
CA ASP A 87 14.40 21.61 -11.59
C ASP A 87 14.54 21.49 -10.07
#